data_AF-A0A382FDK1-F1
#
_entry.id   AF-A0A382FDK1-F1
#
_cell.length_a   1.000
_cell.length_b   1.000
_cell.length_c   1.000
_cell.angle_alpha   90.00
_cell.angle_beta   90.00
_cell.angle_gamma   90.00
#
_symmetry.space_group_name_H-M   'P 1'
#
loop_
_entity.id
_entity.type
_entity.pdbx_description
1 polymer ?
#
loop_
_entity_poly.entity_id
_entity_poly.type
_entity_poly.pdbx_seq_one_letter_code
_entity_poly.pdbx_strand_id
1 'polypeptide(L)'
;VKSYEMYNAFRDLAAAVDFDTLTEAGYTICGSPDYVVERLTEAQQVYGMTELLCWTRLGGLDNDKVLRSMELMRDGVFPHLRNLSPPAVPEFDAAELTTVS
;
A
#
# COMPACT_ATOMS: atom_id res chain seq x y z
N VAL A 1 19.21 -2.48 8.75
CA VAL A 1 18.02 -3.25 8.33
C VAL A 1 17.59 -2.71 6.98
N LYS A 2 17.60 -3.54 5.91
CA LYS A 2 17.38 -3.10 4.52
C LYS A 2 16.07 -2.29 4.29
N SER A 3 15.06 -2.48 5.14
CA SER A 3 13.78 -1.75 5.03
C SER A 3 13.89 -0.25 5.36
N TYR A 4 14.78 0.15 6.27
CA TYR A 4 14.99 1.57 6.59
C TYR A 4 15.74 2.32 5.48
N GLU A 5 16.61 1.63 4.75
CA GLU A 5 17.28 2.17 3.57
C GLU A 5 16.28 2.42 2.45
N MET A 6 15.34 1.49 2.23
CA MET A 6 14.22 1.68 1.30
C MET A 6 13.33 2.86 1.70
N TYR A 7 13.13 3.09 3.00
CA TYR A 7 12.34 4.21 3.50
C TYR A 7 13.00 5.56 3.20
N ASN A 8 14.31 5.66 3.42
CA ASN A 8 15.09 6.85 3.09
C ASN A 8 15.15 7.08 1.57
N ALA A 9 15.42 6.02 0.80
CA ALA A 9 15.46 6.09 -0.66
C ALA A 9 14.10 6.50 -1.25
N PHE A 10 13.00 5.97 -0.71
CA PHE A 10 11.66 6.36 -1.13
C PHE A 10 11.34 7.82 -0.79
N ARG A 11 11.70 8.29 0.41
CA ARG A 11 11.58 9.72 0.76
C ARG A 11 12.35 10.60 -0.23
N ASP A 12 13.59 10.24 -0.52
CA ASP A 12 14.45 11.04 -1.39
C ASP A 12 13.95 11.04 -2.83
N LEU A 13 13.43 9.90 -3.32
CA LEU A 13 12.71 9.81 -4.60
C LEU A 13 11.45 10.67 -4.58
N ALA A 14 10.61 10.53 -3.55
CA ALA A 14 9.36 11.29 -3.43
C ALA A 14 9.58 12.81 -3.30
N ALA A 15 10.76 13.25 -2.86
CA ALA A 15 11.16 14.66 -2.87
C ALA A 15 11.61 15.16 -4.26
N ALA A 16 11.96 14.25 -5.17
CA ALA A 16 12.54 14.55 -6.49
C ALA A 16 11.56 14.34 -7.66
N VAL A 17 10.48 13.58 -7.49
CA VAL A 17 9.41 13.38 -8.50
C VAL A 17 8.09 13.98 -8.07
N ASP A 18 7.24 14.32 -9.04
CA ASP A 18 5.88 14.77 -8.76
C ASP A 18 5.00 13.64 -8.19
N PHE A 19 3.97 14.03 -7.45
CA PHE A 19 3.08 13.12 -6.76
C PHE A 19 2.26 12.25 -7.72
N ASP A 20 1.91 12.80 -8.88
CA ASP A 20 1.12 12.11 -9.89
C ASP A 20 1.94 10.94 -10.48
N THR A 21 3.22 11.15 -10.78
CA THR A 21 4.15 10.10 -11.22
C THR A 21 4.29 8.98 -10.18
N LEU A 22 4.36 9.32 -8.89
CA LEU A 22 4.41 8.29 -7.83
C LEU A 22 3.12 7.48 -7.74
N THR A 23 1.98 8.12 -7.99
CA THR A 23 0.66 7.47 -7.99
C THR A 23 0.48 6.59 -9.23
N GLU A 24 0.81 7.10 -10.41
CA GLU A 24 0.75 6.38 -11.69
C GLU A 24 1.68 5.17 -11.72
N ALA A 25 2.88 5.29 -11.13
CA ALA A 25 3.83 4.18 -11.02
C ALA A 25 3.44 3.16 -9.92
N GLY A 26 2.33 3.36 -9.21
CA GLY A 26 1.82 2.43 -8.19
C GLY A 26 2.60 2.43 -6.87
N TYR A 27 3.48 3.41 -6.66
CA TYR A 27 4.23 3.54 -5.40
C TYR A 27 3.38 4.09 -4.26
N THR A 28 2.28 4.77 -4.58
CA THR A 28 1.32 5.28 -3.59
C THR A 28 -0.09 4.93 -4.01
N ILE A 29 -0.93 4.59 -3.03
CA ILE A 29 -2.37 4.43 -3.22
C ILE A 29 -3.03 5.62 -2.53
N CYS A 30 -3.30 6.68 -3.29
CA CYS A 30 -3.86 7.93 -2.79
C CYS A 30 -4.92 8.46 -3.76
N GLY A 31 -6.04 8.93 -3.22
CA GLY A 31 -7.17 9.41 -4.02
C GLY A 31 -8.45 9.53 -3.19
N SER A 32 -9.60 9.36 -3.84
CA SER A 32 -10.88 9.25 -3.14
C SER A 32 -10.96 7.95 -2.32
N PRO A 33 -11.82 7.88 -1.28
CA PRO A 33 -12.03 6.64 -0.53
C PRO A 33 -12.37 5.44 -1.44
N ASP A 34 -13.26 5.63 -2.41
CA ASP A 34 -13.67 4.59 -3.35
C ASP A 34 -12.48 4.05 -4.17
N TYR A 35 -11.64 4.95 -4.68
CA TYR A 35 -10.43 4.58 -5.42
C TYR A 35 -9.46 3.77 -4.54
N VAL A 36 -9.26 4.20 -3.29
CA VAL A 36 -8.37 3.50 -2.36
C VAL A 36 -8.92 2.11 -2.01
N VAL A 37 -10.23 1.97 -1.80
CA VAL A 37 -10.87 0.66 -1.57
C VAL A 37 -10.65 -0.26 -2.75
N GLU A 38 -10.86 0.23 -3.97
CA GLU A 38 -10.70 -0.53 -5.20
C GLU A 38 -9.26 -1.06 -5.34
N ARG A 39 -8.25 -0.18 -5.22
CA ARG A 39 -6.83 -0.54 -5.33
C ARG A 39 -6.36 -1.48 -4.23
N LEU A 40 -6.80 -1.27 -2.99
CA LEU A 40 -6.43 -2.16 -1.88
C LEU A 40 -7.11 -3.53 -2.00
N THR A 41 -8.33 -3.59 -2.53
CA THR A 41 -9.02 -4.85 -2.82
C THR A 41 -8.26 -5.64 -3.87
N GLU A 42 -7.86 -5.00 -4.97
CA GLU A 42 -7.04 -5.62 -6.01
C GLU A 42 -5.70 -6.12 -5.46
N ALA A 43 -4.98 -5.28 -4.72
CA ALA A 43 -3.73 -5.68 -4.09
C ALA A 43 -3.91 -6.88 -3.15
N GLN A 44 -5.01 -6.95 -2.41
CA GLN A 44 -5.32 -8.10 -1.56
C GLN A 44 -5.63 -9.36 -2.37
N GLN A 45 -6.32 -9.24 -3.50
CA GLN A 45 -6.58 -10.37 -4.39
C GLN A 45 -5.34 -10.86 -5.15
N VAL A 46 -4.39 -9.96 -5.45
CA VAL A 46 -3.16 -10.34 -6.16
C VAL A 46 -2.11 -10.92 -5.20
N TYR A 47 -1.91 -10.27 -4.05
CA TYR A 47 -0.82 -10.60 -3.14
C TYR A 47 -1.25 -11.42 -1.92
N GLY A 48 -2.55 -11.57 -1.68
CA GLY A 48 -3.05 -12.27 -0.49
C GLY A 48 -2.75 -11.56 0.82
N MET A 49 -2.54 -10.24 0.80
CA MET A 49 -2.17 -9.48 2.01
C MET A 49 -3.30 -9.52 3.07
N THR A 50 -2.91 -9.74 4.33
CA THR A 50 -3.83 -9.72 5.49
C THR A 50 -3.57 -8.54 6.42
N GLU A 51 -2.40 -7.93 6.31
CA GLU A 51 -1.95 -6.82 7.15
C GLU A 51 -1.62 -5.63 6.26
N LEU A 52 -2.19 -4.47 6.60
CA LEU A 52 -1.98 -3.22 5.87
C LEU A 52 -1.29 -2.20 6.78
N LEU A 53 -0.04 -1.87 6.46
CA LEU A 53 0.72 -0.82 7.13
C LEU A 53 0.79 0.41 6.23
N CYS A 54 0.04 1.46 6.59
CA CYS A 54 0.00 2.70 5.82
C CYS A 54 0.96 3.74 6.38
N TRP A 55 1.72 4.39 5.50
CA TRP A 55 2.48 5.58 5.87
C TRP A 55 1.60 6.83 5.73
N THR A 56 0.79 7.11 6.76
CA THR A 56 -0.21 8.20 6.73
C THR A 56 0.35 9.58 7.07
N ARG A 57 1.49 9.64 7.77
CA ARG A 57 2.18 10.89 8.13
C ARG A 57 3.58 10.93 7.52
N LEU A 58 3.67 11.58 6.36
CA LEU A 58 4.94 11.97 5.75
C LEU A 58 5.40 13.31 6.32
N GLY A 59 6.70 13.47 6.54
CA GLY A 59 7.28 14.72 7.04
C GLY A 59 6.99 15.88 6.07
N GLY A 60 6.57 17.03 6.61
CA GLY A 60 6.21 18.20 5.82
C GLY A 60 4.73 18.30 5.43
N LEU A 61 3.92 17.27 5.72
CA LEU A 61 2.46 17.38 5.55
C LEU A 61 1.81 18.15 6.71
N ASP A 62 0.83 18.98 6.36
CA ASP A 62 -0.04 19.67 7.32
C ASP A 62 -0.78 18.66 8.20
N ASN A 63 -0.80 18.90 9.50
CA ASN A 63 -1.41 18.01 10.48
C ASN A 63 -2.91 17.80 10.22
N ASP A 64 -3.63 18.85 9.85
CA ASP A 64 -5.08 18.79 9.65
C ASP A 64 -5.42 17.91 8.45
N LYS A 65 -4.59 17.96 7.40
CA LYS A 65 -4.73 17.10 6.22
C LYS A 65 -4.47 15.63 6.56
N VAL A 66 -3.46 15.37 7.41
CA VAL A 66 -3.17 14.01 7.89
C VAL A 66 -4.34 13.46 8.69
N LEU A 67 -4.86 14.24 9.65
CA LEU A 67 -6.00 13.84 10.46
C LEU A 67 -7.24 13.58 9.60
N ARG A 68 -7.52 14.48 8.65
CA ARG A 68 -8.64 14.31 7.72
C ARG A 68 -8.51 13.04 6.87
N SER A 69 -7.31 12.74 6.39
CA SER A 69 -7.05 11.49 5.66
C SER A 69 -7.29 10.25 6.53
N MET A 70 -6.84 10.28 7.79
CA MET A 70 -7.08 9.18 8.73
C MET A 70 -8.57 8.99 9.05
N GLU A 71 -9.36 10.07 9.14
CA GLU A 71 -10.82 9.98 9.26
C GLU A 71 -11.46 9.33 8.03
N LEU A 72 -11.08 9.76 6.83
CA LEU A 72 -11.58 9.17 5.58
C LEU A 72 -11.23 7.69 5.45
N MET A 73 -10.02 7.30 5.86
CA MET A 73 -9.62 5.89 5.92
C MET A 73 -10.49 5.11 6.89
N ARG A 74 -10.72 5.65 8.10
CA ARG A 74 -11.56 5.03 9.13
C ARG A 74 -13.00 4.82 8.66
N ASP A 75 -13.59 5.85 8.06
CA ASP A 75 -15.03 5.88 7.78
C ASP A 75 -15.39 5.32 6.40
N GLY A 76 -14.51 5.53 5.40
CA GLY A 76 -14.79 5.23 4.00
C GLY A 76 -13.93 4.13 3.38
N VAL A 77 -12.88 3.63 4.06
CA VAL A 77 -12.00 2.60 3.48
C VAL A 77 -12.03 1.31 4.30
N PHE A 78 -11.61 1.36 5.57
CA PHE A 78 -11.47 0.16 6.40
C PHE A 78 -12.74 -0.68 6.54
N PRO A 79 -13.97 -0.13 6.62
CA PRO A 79 -15.18 -0.95 6.68
C PRO A 79 -15.34 -1.90 5.49
N HIS A 80 -14.89 -1.48 4.30
CA HIS A 80 -14.96 -2.29 3.08
C HIS A 80 -13.88 -3.38 3.06
N LEU A 81 -12.70 -3.09 3.59
CA LEU A 81 -11.57 -4.03 3.58
C LEU A 81 -11.71 -5.16 4.61
N ARG A 82 -12.38 -4.92 5.75
CA ARG A 82 -12.51 -5.90 6.84
C ARG A 82 -13.25 -7.18 6.44
N ASN A 83 -14.07 -7.11 5.41
CA ASN A 83 -14.86 -8.25 4.93
C ASN A 83 -14.20 -8.95 3.74
N LEU A 84 -13.01 -8.49 3.32
CA LEU A 84 -12.27 -9.15 2.27
C LEU A 84 -11.69 -10.47 2.79
N SER A 85 -11.77 -11.49 1.95
CA SER A 85 -11.08 -12.74 2.17
C SER A 85 -9.93 -12.82 1.16
N PRO A 86 -8.68 -13.05 1.62
CA PRO A 86 -7.58 -13.23 0.70
C PRO A 86 -7.78 -14.51 -0.11
N PRO A 87 -7.26 -14.57 -1.35
CA PRO A 87 -7.22 -15.81 -2.10
C PRO A 87 -6.50 -16.89 -1.31
N ALA A 88 -6.84 -18.15 -1.57
CA ALA A 88 -6.12 -19.27 -1.00
C ALA A 88 -4.63 -19.16 -1.36
N VAL A 89 -3.77 -19.35 -0.36
CA VAL A 89 -2.32 -19.40 -0.58
C VAL A 89 -2.05 -20.53 -1.58
N PRO A 90 -1.38 -20.28 -2.72
CA PRO A 90 -1.04 -21.34 -3.65
C PRO A 90 -0.23 -22.43 -2.92
N GLU A 91 -0.51 -23.70 -3.21
CA GLU A 91 0.31 -24.78 -2.69
C GLU A 91 1.74 -24.57 -3.16
N PHE A 92 2.66 -24.47 -2.20
CA PHE A 92 4.07 -24.33 -2.48
C PHE A 92 4.60 -25.68 -3.01
N ASP A 93 4.99 -25.73 -4.29
CA ASP A 93 5.70 -26.87 -4.84
C ASP A 93 7.21 -26.71 -4.63
N ALA A 94 7.77 -27.50 -3.72
CA ALA A 94 9.20 -27.52 -3.43
C ALA A 94 10.07 -27.86 -4.66
N ALA A 95 9.49 -28.48 -5.70
CA ALA A 95 10.20 -28.78 -6.95
C ALA A 95 10.55 -27.52 -7.76
N GLU A 96 9.83 -26.41 -7.59
CA GLU A 96 10.10 -25.13 -8.27
C GLU A 96 11.39 -24.45 -7.78
N LEU A 97 11.87 -24.77 -6.58
CA LEU A 97 13.16 -24.27 -6.07
C LEU A 97 14.37 -24.95 -6.73
N THR A 98 14.19 -26.18 -7.22
CA THR A 98 15.29 -26.99 -7.79
C THR A 98 15.60 -26.70 -9.26
N THR A 99 14.77 -25.92 -9.96
CA THR A 99 14.96 -25.58 -11.38
C THR A 99 15.72 -24.27 -11.61
N VAL A 100 16.04 -23.53 -10.54
CA VAL A 100 16.89 -22.33 -10.58
C VAL A 100 18.25 -22.66 -9.98
N SER A 101 19.00 -23.57 -10.61
CA SER A 101 20.40 -23.84 -10.27
C SER A 101 21.25 -24.10 -11.49
#